data_AF-A0A956SE27-F1
#
_entry.id   AF-A0A956SE27-F1
#
_cell.length_a   1.000
_cell.length_b   1.000
_cell.length_c   1.000
_cell.angle_alpha   90.00
_cell.angle_beta   90.00
_cell.angle_gamma   90.00
#
_symmetry.space_group_name_H-M   'P 1'
#
loop_
_entity.id
_entity.type
_entity.pdbx_description
1 polymer ?
#
loop_
_entity_poly.entity_id
_entity_poly.type
_entity_poly.pdbx_seq_one_letter_code
_entity_poly.pdbx_strand_id
1 'polypeptide(L)'
;MLPCLLMSPGVYRKTSRRPLIRNMEASEQIEAFLVSGVLAVLGIRLYLELTGYPTIGGANLHIAHMLWGGILMLIALLVLLGFLGRGARWTGAILGGLGFGTFLDEVGKFVTHDNDYFYQPAIAIMHVVFVITYIAVRRILTARGYSENEFLVNALQELEELAVGDLDAEEKARALLYLDRVSDENPVVQPLRTLISQAKPVASPPPSLQKRIRTRVGHTYSWIAERPWFARGLILFFGAQLLVKLYQGVIVVLFFGLGRTGLADYRFTSGVLDNLSQLPVAGWGELFASLLAAALTLVGMVRIFESRLAGCYWFQRSILVSIFLTQVFMFYREQVSAVIGLFLNVSILIVLNYMIHAEEKLEKVARRDEACDPAPLSNPTVGSGGTDGQTG
;
A
#
# COMPACT_ATOMS: atom_id res chain seq x y z
N MET A 1 -46.77 26.61 -32.12
CA MET A 1 -46.02 27.44 -31.15
C MET A 1 -45.14 26.51 -30.31
N LEU A 2 -43.86 26.36 -30.66
CA LEU A 2 -42.87 25.65 -29.84
C LEU A 2 -42.24 26.68 -28.88
N PRO A 3 -42.10 26.41 -27.57
CA PRO A 3 -41.32 27.26 -26.70
C PRO A 3 -39.83 26.96 -26.92
N CYS A 4 -39.13 28.00 -27.36
CA CYS A 4 -37.68 28.06 -27.47
C CYS A 4 -37.10 28.08 -26.04
N LEU A 5 -36.59 26.94 -25.57
CA LEU A 5 -35.81 26.84 -24.34
C LEU A 5 -34.44 27.47 -24.57
N LEU A 6 -34.32 28.75 -24.20
CA LEU A 6 -33.07 29.47 -24.07
C LEU A 6 -32.20 28.76 -23.01
N MET A 7 -31.29 27.89 -23.46
CA MET A 7 -30.16 27.43 -22.66
C MET A 7 -29.33 28.67 -22.29
N SER A 8 -29.30 28.99 -21.00
CA SER A 8 -28.35 29.96 -20.45
C SER A 8 -26.93 29.46 -20.72
N PRO A 9 -26.06 30.20 -21.42
CA PRO A 9 -24.69 29.79 -21.66
C PRO A 9 -23.93 29.91 -20.34
N GLY A 10 -23.78 28.79 -19.64
CA GLY A 10 -22.86 28.66 -18.52
C GLY A 10 -21.46 29.10 -18.97
N VAL A 11 -21.03 30.24 -18.46
CA VAL A 11 -19.73 30.85 -18.77
C VAL A 11 -18.64 29.91 -18.24
N TYR A 12 -18.12 29.05 -19.10
CA TYR A 12 -16.89 28.30 -18.82
C TYR A 12 -15.75 29.31 -18.65
N ARG A 13 -15.49 29.71 -17.41
CA ARG A 13 -14.39 30.62 -17.07
C ARG A 13 -13.10 29.89 -17.42
N LYS A 14 -12.42 30.34 -18.48
CA LYS A 14 -11.16 29.78 -18.98
C LYS A 14 -10.07 29.96 -17.93
N THR A 15 -9.97 29.05 -16.97
CA THR A 15 -8.83 28.98 -16.05
C THR A 15 -7.60 28.64 -16.86
N SER A 16 -6.58 29.51 -16.87
CA SER A 16 -5.40 29.36 -17.75
C SER A 16 -4.50 28.17 -17.38
N ARG A 17 -4.86 27.39 -16.35
CA ARG A 17 -4.20 26.13 -15.98
C ARG A 17 -5.19 25.00 -16.18
N ARG A 18 -4.89 24.07 -17.10
CA ARG A 18 -5.60 22.80 -17.18
C ARG A 18 -5.25 22.00 -15.91
N PRO A 19 -6.21 21.74 -15.01
CA PRO A 19 -5.92 20.97 -13.81
C PRO A 19 -5.54 19.54 -14.21
N LEU A 20 -4.54 18.98 -13.54
CA LEU A 20 -4.25 17.55 -13.62
C LEU A 20 -5.37 16.82 -12.86
N ILE A 21 -6.26 16.16 -13.60
CA ILE A 21 -7.36 15.38 -13.04
C ILE A 21 -6.84 13.99 -12.67
N ARG A 22 -7.01 13.60 -11.41
CA ARG A 22 -6.62 12.26 -10.95
C ARG A 22 -7.63 11.23 -11.47
N ASN A 23 -7.13 10.18 -12.10
CA ASN A 23 -7.94 8.99 -12.41
C ASN A 23 -8.13 8.17 -11.12
N MET A 24 -9.38 7.98 -10.71
CA MET A 24 -9.75 7.26 -9.48
C MET A 24 -9.46 5.76 -9.57
N GLU A 25 -9.32 5.21 -10.78
CA GLU A 25 -8.95 3.82 -11.04
C GLU A 25 -7.44 3.60 -11.17
N ALA A 26 -6.66 4.68 -11.19
CA ALA A 26 -5.21 4.59 -11.37
C ALA A 26 -4.53 3.75 -10.27
N SER A 27 -5.16 3.60 -9.10
CA SER A 27 -4.64 2.77 -8.01
C SER A 27 -4.37 1.33 -8.45
N GLU A 28 -5.29 0.71 -9.21
CA GLU A 28 -5.13 -0.69 -9.64
C GLU A 28 -4.04 -0.83 -10.70
N GLN A 29 -3.94 0.15 -11.61
CA GLN A 29 -2.91 0.19 -12.65
C GLN A 29 -1.51 0.41 -12.05
N ILE A 30 -1.38 1.32 -11.10
CA ILE A 30 -0.14 1.57 -10.36
C ILE A 30 0.28 0.32 -9.58
N GLU A 31 -0.67 -0.34 -8.91
CA GLU A 31 -0.38 -1.60 -8.22
C GLU A 31 0.12 -2.66 -9.20
N ALA A 32 -0.53 -2.81 -10.34
CA ALA A 32 -0.08 -3.72 -11.40
C ALA A 32 1.32 -3.40 -11.90
N PHE A 33 1.65 -2.12 -12.08
CA PHE A 33 3.00 -1.64 -12.46
C PHE A 33 4.05 -2.00 -11.39
N LEU A 34 3.77 -1.74 -10.11
CA LEU A 34 4.71 -2.04 -9.04
C LEU A 34 4.90 -3.55 -8.87
N VAL A 35 3.81 -4.32 -8.88
CA VAL A 35 3.85 -5.78 -8.74
C VAL A 35 4.57 -6.40 -9.91
N SER A 36 4.29 -5.99 -11.16
CA SER A 36 5.00 -6.54 -12.32
C SER A 36 6.48 -6.19 -12.31
N GLY A 37 6.86 -4.97 -11.86
CA GLY A 37 8.26 -4.61 -11.69
C GLY A 37 8.99 -5.42 -10.63
N VAL A 38 8.39 -5.63 -9.46
CA VAL A 38 8.96 -6.49 -8.42
C VAL A 38 9.08 -7.94 -8.90
N LEU A 39 8.06 -8.46 -9.58
CA LEU A 39 8.09 -9.80 -10.16
C LEU A 39 9.17 -9.95 -11.24
N ALA A 40 9.39 -8.93 -12.06
CA ALA A 40 10.47 -8.94 -13.04
C ALA A 40 11.85 -9.04 -12.36
N VAL A 41 12.12 -8.20 -11.36
CA VAL A 41 13.38 -8.24 -10.59
C VAL A 41 13.59 -9.61 -9.93
N LEU A 42 12.57 -10.11 -9.22
CA LEU A 42 12.66 -11.41 -8.55
C LEU A 42 12.81 -12.56 -9.56
N GLY A 43 12.10 -12.50 -10.68
CA GLY A 43 12.16 -13.51 -11.74
C GLY A 43 13.53 -13.57 -12.42
N ILE A 44 14.13 -12.42 -12.74
CA ILE A 44 15.47 -12.35 -13.32
C ILE A 44 16.50 -12.89 -12.34
N ARG A 45 16.42 -12.49 -11.07
CA ARG A 45 17.35 -12.97 -10.04
C ARG A 45 17.24 -14.47 -9.79
N LEU A 46 16.03 -14.99 -9.70
CA LEU A 46 15.80 -16.43 -9.58
C LEU A 46 16.36 -17.18 -10.79
N TYR A 47 16.14 -16.64 -11.99
CA TYR A 47 16.71 -17.21 -13.22
C TYR A 47 18.23 -17.26 -13.18
N LEU A 48 18.90 -16.19 -12.75
CA LEU A 48 20.36 -16.12 -12.66
C LEU A 48 20.93 -17.06 -11.59
N GLU A 49 20.26 -17.18 -10.46
CA GLU A 49 20.64 -18.10 -9.38
C GLU A 49 20.52 -19.57 -9.83
N LEU A 50 19.43 -19.91 -10.53
CA LEU A 50 19.22 -21.27 -11.07
C LEU A 50 20.18 -21.63 -12.20
N THR A 51 20.59 -20.66 -13.01
CA THR A 51 21.45 -20.88 -14.18
C THR A 51 22.94 -20.70 -13.89
N GLY A 52 23.30 -20.31 -12.67
CA GLY A 52 24.70 -20.13 -12.26
C GLY A 52 25.37 -18.92 -12.91
N TYR A 53 24.62 -17.85 -13.18
CA TYR A 53 25.09 -16.61 -13.80
C TYR A 53 25.72 -16.80 -15.20
N PRO A 54 24.96 -17.29 -16.19
CA PRO A 54 25.46 -17.41 -17.56
C PRO A 54 25.75 -16.01 -18.10
N THR A 55 26.96 -15.81 -18.61
CA THR A 55 27.31 -14.56 -19.29
C THR A 55 26.58 -14.51 -20.62
N ILE A 56 25.40 -13.86 -20.64
CA ILE A 56 24.68 -13.55 -21.88
C ILE A 56 25.38 -12.33 -22.50
N GLY A 57 26.40 -12.62 -23.30
CA GLY A 57 27.25 -11.64 -23.96
C GLY A 57 28.62 -12.23 -24.19
N GLY A 58 29.00 -12.40 -25.46
CA GLY A 58 30.37 -12.82 -25.80
C GLY A 58 31.39 -11.80 -25.30
N ALA A 59 32.68 -12.17 -25.37
CA ALA A 59 33.82 -11.44 -24.78
C ALA A 59 33.90 -9.91 -25.05
N ASN A 60 33.13 -9.36 -26.01
CA ASN A 60 33.11 -7.93 -26.36
C ASN A 60 31.69 -7.31 -26.50
N LEU A 61 30.60 -8.05 -26.25
CA LEU A 61 29.23 -7.53 -26.44
C LEU A 61 28.30 -7.97 -25.30
N HIS A 62 28.19 -7.16 -24.26
CA HIS A 62 27.15 -7.31 -23.24
C HIS A 62 25.89 -6.59 -23.70
N ILE A 63 24.90 -7.33 -24.20
CA ILE A 63 23.54 -6.79 -24.36
C ILE A 63 22.93 -6.72 -22.96
N ALA A 64 23.01 -5.56 -22.33
CA ALA A 64 22.43 -5.35 -21.00
C ALA A 64 20.91 -5.60 -21.06
N HIS A 65 20.34 -6.33 -20.10
CA HIS A 65 18.88 -6.48 -20.02
C HIS A 65 18.18 -5.14 -19.80
N MET A 66 18.92 -4.10 -19.42
CA MET A 66 18.51 -2.71 -19.43
C MET A 66 17.91 -2.26 -20.78
N LEU A 67 18.43 -2.77 -21.92
CA LEU A 67 17.87 -2.49 -23.24
C LEU A 67 16.46 -3.08 -23.37
N TRP A 68 16.27 -4.33 -22.96
CA TRP A 68 14.95 -4.97 -22.93
C TRP A 68 13.99 -4.25 -21.99
N GLY A 69 14.48 -3.81 -20.82
CA GLY A 69 13.74 -2.97 -19.89
C GLY A 69 13.28 -1.66 -20.54
N GLY A 70 14.19 -0.96 -21.23
CA GLY A 70 13.89 0.26 -21.98
C GLY A 70 12.89 0.05 -23.12
N ILE A 71 13.02 -1.04 -23.88
CA ILE A 71 12.08 -1.40 -24.96
C ILE A 71 10.68 -1.68 -24.39
N LEU A 72 10.57 -2.44 -23.30
CA LEU A 72 9.28 -2.71 -22.65
C LEU A 72 8.62 -1.42 -22.15
N MET A 73 9.39 -0.50 -21.56
CA MET A 73 8.89 0.82 -21.16
C MET A 73 8.48 1.68 -22.38
N LEU A 74 9.24 1.62 -23.48
CA LEU A 74 8.86 2.30 -24.72
C LEU A 74 7.54 1.76 -25.28
N ILE A 75 7.38 0.43 -25.33
CA ILE A 75 6.12 -0.20 -25.76
C ILE A 75 4.98 0.23 -24.84
N ALA A 76 5.20 0.28 -23.52
CA ALA A 76 4.21 0.77 -22.57
C ALA A 76 3.77 2.21 -22.87
N LEU A 77 4.72 3.11 -23.15
CA LEU A 77 4.41 4.48 -23.56
C LEU A 77 3.65 4.53 -24.88
N LEU A 78 4.03 3.74 -25.88
CA LEU A 78 3.31 3.67 -27.15
C LEU A 78 1.88 3.16 -26.98
N VAL A 79 1.66 2.18 -26.09
CA VAL A 79 0.31 1.69 -25.77
C VAL A 79 -0.52 2.78 -25.08
N LEU A 80 0.05 3.48 -24.10
CA LEU A 80 -0.66 4.54 -23.37
C LEU A 80 -0.94 5.79 -24.20
N LEU A 81 -0.10 6.07 -25.21
CA LEU A 81 -0.28 7.21 -26.12
C LEU A 81 -1.14 6.87 -27.33
N GLY A 82 -1.10 5.61 -27.79
CA GLY A 82 -1.82 5.16 -28.98
C GLY A 82 -3.27 4.77 -28.73
N PHE A 83 -3.62 4.42 -27.50
CA PHE A 83 -4.94 3.88 -27.16
C PHE A 83 -5.54 4.56 -25.93
N LEU A 84 -6.84 4.82 -25.96
CA LEU A 84 -7.56 5.41 -24.82
C LEU A 84 -8.08 4.33 -23.84
N GLY A 85 -8.44 3.14 -24.34
CA GLY A 85 -9.19 2.12 -23.59
C GLY A 85 -8.58 1.65 -22.27
N ARG A 86 -9.42 1.17 -21.35
CA ARG A 86 -9.00 0.64 -20.04
C ARG A 86 -8.02 -0.53 -20.17
N GLY A 87 -8.22 -1.39 -21.18
CA GLY A 87 -7.29 -2.50 -21.49
C GLY A 87 -5.87 -2.02 -21.85
N ALA A 88 -5.76 -0.90 -22.58
CA ALA A 88 -4.46 -0.31 -22.90
C ALA A 88 -3.77 0.27 -21.67
N ARG A 89 -4.53 0.93 -20.78
CA ARG A 89 -4.00 1.43 -19.50
C ARG A 89 -3.44 0.30 -18.63
N TRP A 90 -4.14 -0.83 -18.55
CA TRP A 90 -3.68 -2.04 -17.85
C TRP A 90 -2.44 -2.66 -18.51
N THR A 91 -2.46 -2.82 -19.83
CA THR A 91 -1.33 -3.39 -20.58
C THR A 91 -0.10 -2.50 -20.45
N GLY A 92 -0.26 -1.19 -20.58
CA GLY A 92 0.78 -0.19 -20.37
C GLY A 92 1.34 -0.22 -18.95
N ALA A 93 0.49 -0.38 -17.93
CA ALA A 93 0.95 -0.54 -16.55
C ALA A 93 1.80 -1.82 -16.37
N ILE A 94 1.34 -2.97 -16.86
CA ILE A 94 2.07 -4.24 -16.75
C ILE A 94 3.40 -4.16 -17.49
N LEU A 95 3.39 -3.77 -18.77
CA LEU A 95 4.59 -3.66 -19.60
C LEU A 95 5.56 -2.62 -19.05
N GLY A 96 5.03 -1.47 -18.59
CA GLY A 96 5.82 -0.42 -17.98
C GLY A 96 6.50 -0.91 -16.71
N GLY A 97 5.79 -1.67 -15.87
CA GLY A 97 6.34 -2.24 -14.66
C GLY A 97 7.37 -3.33 -14.93
N LEU A 98 7.09 -4.27 -15.84
CA LEU A 98 8.05 -5.30 -16.28
C LEU A 98 9.33 -4.65 -16.83
N GLY A 99 9.17 -3.62 -17.67
CA GLY A 99 10.27 -2.86 -18.24
C GLY A 99 11.07 -2.11 -17.19
N PHE A 100 10.39 -1.44 -16.26
CA PHE A 100 11.00 -0.74 -15.14
C PHE A 100 11.77 -1.69 -14.22
N GLY A 101 11.20 -2.84 -13.85
CA GLY A 101 11.85 -3.84 -13.01
C GLY A 101 13.08 -4.44 -13.68
N THR A 102 12.97 -4.84 -14.95
CA THR A 102 14.10 -5.35 -15.75
C THR A 102 15.22 -4.31 -15.89
N PHE A 103 14.86 -3.04 -16.09
CA PHE A 103 15.83 -1.95 -16.14
C PHE A 103 16.53 -1.77 -14.79
N LEU A 104 15.78 -1.79 -13.70
CA LEU A 104 16.27 -1.54 -12.36
C LEU A 104 17.22 -2.64 -11.85
N ASP A 105 17.00 -3.90 -12.24
CA ASP A 105 17.89 -5.01 -11.86
C ASP A 105 19.31 -4.85 -12.41
N GLU A 106 19.45 -4.31 -13.63
CA GLU A 106 20.76 -4.04 -14.25
C GLU A 106 21.42 -2.76 -13.72
N VAL A 107 20.67 -1.83 -13.08
CA VAL A 107 21.27 -0.63 -12.45
C VAL A 107 22.33 -1.03 -11.44
N GLY A 108 22.15 -2.16 -10.74
CA GLY A 108 23.13 -2.68 -9.80
C GLY A 108 24.53 -2.85 -10.37
N LYS A 109 24.60 -3.29 -11.63
CA LYS A 109 25.85 -3.45 -12.39
C LYS A 109 26.54 -2.11 -12.59
N PHE A 110 25.81 -1.07 -13.00
CA PHE A 110 26.37 0.23 -13.39
C PHE A 110 26.63 1.21 -12.23
N VAL A 111 26.28 0.84 -10.99
CA VAL A 111 26.60 1.66 -9.81
C VAL A 111 28.09 1.56 -9.44
N THR A 112 28.80 0.50 -9.87
CA THR A 112 30.24 0.36 -9.65
C THR A 112 31.05 0.61 -10.92
N HIS A 113 32.24 1.17 -10.75
CA HIS A 113 33.20 1.36 -11.84
C HIS A 113 33.57 0.03 -12.53
N ASP A 114 33.45 -1.10 -11.82
CA ASP A 114 33.87 -2.42 -12.28
C ASP A 114 32.71 -3.29 -12.82
N ASN A 115 31.50 -2.74 -12.96
CA ASN A 115 30.33 -3.47 -13.47
C ASN A 115 29.99 -4.75 -12.67
N ASP A 116 30.16 -4.72 -11.35
CA ASP A 116 29.96 -5.88 -10.47
C ASP A 116 28.47 -6.16 -10.21
N TYR A 117 28.02 -7.35 -10.65
CA TYR A 117 26.65 -7.85 -10.46
C TYR A 117 26.31 -8.11 -8.98
N PHE A 118 27.33 -8.33 -8.15
CA PHE A 118 27.21 -8.64 -6.73
C PHE A 118 27.43 -7.44 -5.81
N TYR A 119 27.43 -6.23 -6.36
CA TYR A 119 27.54 -5.02 -5.54
C TYR A 119 26.38 -4.95 -4.54
N GLN A 120 26.68 -5.26 -3.28
CA GLN A 120 25.72 -5.39 -2.19
C GLN A 120 24.73 -4.21 -2.07
N PRO A 121 25.10 -2.94 -2.34
CA PRO A 121 24.16 -1.81 -2.38
C PRO A 121 23.10 -1.84 -3.49
N ALA A 122 23.29 -2.60 -4.56
CA ALA A 122 22.39 -2.61 -5.72
C ALA A 122 20.93 -2.90 -5.32
N ILE A 123 20.71 -3.91 -4.50
CA ILE A 123 19.37 -4.37 -4.11
C ILE A 123 18.75 -3.42 -3.11
N ALA A 124 19.56 -2.86 -2.21
CA ALA A 124 19.14 -1.82 -1.30
C ALA A 124 18.63 -0.59 -2.09
N ILE A 125 19.33 -0.18 -3.15
CA ILE A 125 18.90 0.89 -4.05
C ILE A 125 17.59 0.52 -4.76
N MET A 126 17.48 -0.70 -5.30
CA MET A 126 16.24 -1.16 -5.94
C MET A 126 15.05 -1.07 -5.00
N HIS A 127 15.20 -1.59 -3.78
CA HIS A 127 14.17 -1.53 -2.75
C HIS A 127 13.78 -0.10 -2.41
N VAL A 128 14.76 0.80 -2.21
CA VAL A 128 14.52 2.22 -1.96
C VAL A 128 13.75 2.87 -3.11
N VAL A 129 14.09 2.58 -4.36
CA VAL A 129 13.39 3.12 -5.54
C VAL A 129 11.93 2.66 -5.58
N PHE A 130 11.65 1.37 -5.37
CA PHE A 130 10.26 0.88 -5.29
C PHE A 130 9.50 1.50 -4.14
N VAL A 131 10.14 1.62 -2.97
CA VAL A 131 9.59 2.25 -1.77
C VAL A 131 9.22 3.72 -2.02
N ILE A 132 10.13 4.51 -2.57
CA ILE A 132 9.92 5.93 -2.84
C ILE A 132 8.83 6.09 -3.89
N THR A 133 8.85 5.27 -4.95
CA THR A 133 7.82 5.27 -5.99
C THR A 133 6.44 4.99 -5.37
N TYR A 134 6.33 3.95 -4.54
CA TYR A 134 5.08 3.62 -3.84
C TYR A 134 4.60 4.77 -2.94
N ILE A 135 5.48 5.37 -2.14
CA ILE A 135 5.12 6.50 -1.26
C ILE A 135 4.68 7.70 -2.09
N ALA A 136 5.43 8.06 -3.13
CA ALA A 136 5.14 9.20 -3.99
C ALA A 136 3.77 9.04 -4.64
N VAL A 137 3.50 7.87 -5.22
CA VAL A 137 2.23 7.60 -5.88
C VAL A 137 1.08 7.56 -4.88
N ARG A 138 1.26 6.89 -3.73
CA ARG A 138 0.24 6.86 -2.68
C ARG A 138 -0.07 8.26 -2.18
N ARG A 139 0.93 9.12 -2.00
CA ARG A 139 0.74 10.53 -1.63
C ARG A 139 -0.03 11.29 -2.69
N ILE A 140 0.28 11.13 -3.97
CA ILE A 140 -0.46 11.78 -5.06
C ILE A 140 -1.94 11.36 -5.05
N LEU A 141 -2.24 10.08 -4.83
CA LEU A 141 -3.60 9.58 -4.84
C LEU A 141 -4.40 9.92 -3.57
N THR A 142 -3.77 9.98 -2.39
CA THR A 142 -4.46 10.08 -1.09
C THR A 142 -4.35 11.44 -0.39
N ALA A 143 -3.47 12.35 -0.82
CA ALA A 143 -3.16 13.56 -0.06
C ALA A 143 -4.34 14.56 0.10
N ARG A 144 -5.34 14.51 -0.79
CA ARG A 144 -6.52 15.38 -0.75
C ARG A 144 -7.75 14.61 -1.21
N GLY A 145 -8.92 14.91 -0.63
CA GLY A 145 -10.20 14.47 -1.17
C GLY A 145 -10.35 14.84 -2.65
N TYR A 146 -11.21 14.13 -3.37
CA TYR A 146 -11.48 14.42 -4.78
C TYR A 146 -12.39 15.65 -4.89
N SER A 147 -12.09 16.51 -5.86
CA SER A 147 -12.93 17.67 -6.19
C SER A 147 -14.13 17.27 -7.04
N GLU A 148 -15.18 18.11 -7.06
CA GLU A 148 -16.35 17.88 -7.92
C GLU A 148 -15.98 17.73 -9.40
N ASN A 149 -15.00 18.49 -9.89
CA ASN A 149 -14.50 18.37 -11.26
C ASN A 149 -13.83 17.01 -11.51
N GLU A 150 -13.13 16.45 -10.51
CA GLU A 150 -12.55 15.12 -10.62
C GLU A 150 -13.65 14.06 -10.68
N PHE A 151 -14.69 14.17 -9.85
CA PHE A 151 -15.85 13.26 -9.93
C PHE A 151 -16.54 13.31 -11.30
N LEU A 152 -16.80 14.51 -11.83
CA LEU A 152 -17.44 14.67 -13.13
C LEU A 152 -16.62 14.07 -14.28
N VAL A 153 -15.30 14.35 -14.32
CA VAL A 153 -14.43 13.82 -15.39
C VAL A 153 -14.26 12.31 -15.27
N ASN A 154 -14.16 11.76 -14.06
CA ASN A 154 -14.12 10.31 -13.88
C ASN A 154 -15.47 9.66 -14.27
N ALA A 155 -16.61 10.30 -14.00
CA ALA A 155 -17.92 9.82 -14.48
C ALA A 155 -18.02 9.82 -16.02
N LEU A 156 -17.47 10.85 -16.67
CA LEU A 156 -17.35 10.90 -18.13
C LEU A 156 -16.41 9.82 -18.68
N GLN A 157 -15.37 9.47 -17.95
CA GLN A 157 -14.44 8.41 -18.36
C GLN A 157 -15.13 7.04 -18.39
N GLU A 158 -16.07 6.75 -17.48
CA GLU A 158 -16.87 5.51 -17.52
C GLU A 158 -17.80 5.43 -18.75
N LEU A 159 -18.13 6.56 -19.38
CA LEU A 159 -18.87 6.54 -20.66
C LEU A 159 -18.06 6.00 -21.84
N GLU A 160 -16.74 5.92 -21.71
CA GLU A 160 -15.88 5.23 -22.69
C GLU A 160 -16.37 3.78 -22.89
N GLU A 161 -16.68 3.08 -21.79
CA GLU A 161 -17.15 1.68 -21.82
C GLU A 161 -18.57 1.59 -22.38
N LEU A 162 -19.42 2.60 -22.12
CA LEU A 162 -20.74 2.67 -22.75
C LEU A 162 -20.64 2.83 -24.28
N ALA A 163 -19.70 3.63 -24.77
CA ALA A 163 -19.51 3.87 -26.19
C ALA A 163 -19.01 2.63 -26.95
N VAL A 164 -18.23 1.77 -26.28
CA VAL A 164 -17.73 0.49 -26.84
C VAL A 164 -18.72 -0.66 -26.59
N GLY A 165 -19.75 -0.44 -25.78
CA GLY A 165 -20.77 -1.43 -25.46
C GLY A 165 -20.32 -2.47 -24.42
N ASP A 166 -19.33 -2.13 -23.58
CA ASP A 166 -18.76 -3.00 -22.54
C ASP A 166 -19.14 -2.55 -21.11
N LEU A 167 -20.05 -1.58 -20.97
CA LEU A 167 -20.44 -1.05 -19.65
C LEU A 167 -21.07 -2.13 -18.77
N ASP A 168 -20.43 -2.43 -17.65
CA ASP A 168 -20.89 -3.42 -16.68
C ASP A 168 -21.74 -2.82 -15.54
N ALA A 169 -22.33 -3.68 -14.72
CA ALA A 169 -23.22 -3.25 -13.64
C ALA A 169 -22.47 -2.48 -12.51
N GLU A 170 -21.22 -2.84 -12.22
CA GLU A 170 -20.40 -2.16 -11.22
C GLU A 170 -19.96 -0.77 -11.71
N GLU A 171 -19.57 -0.66 -12.98
CA GLU A 171 -19.18 0.58 -13.65
C GLU A 171 -20.34 1.56 -13.75
N LYS A 172 -21.51 1.07 -14.18
CA LYS A 172 -22.73 1.88 -14.20
C LYS A 172 -23.06 2.44 -12.81
N ALA A 173 -23.01 1.60 -11.78
CA ALA A 173 -23.28 2.02 -10.41
C ALA A 173 -22.25 3.06 -9.92
N ARG A 174 -20.98 2.86 -10.27
CA ARG A 174 -19.87 3.76 -9.90
C ARG A 174 -19.97 5.12 -10.59
N ALA A 175 -20.32 5.14 -11.88
CA ALA A 175 -20.51 6.37 -12.63
C ALA A 175 -21.67 7.21 -12.06
N LEU A 176 -22.79 6.56 -11.69
CA LEU A 176 -23.89 7.24 -10.99
C LEU A 176 -23.48 7.76 -9.62
N LEU A 177 -22.71 6.98 -8.86
CA LEU A 177 -22.18 7.41 -7.56
C LEU A 177 -21.23 8.60 -7.68
N TYR A 178 -20.44 8.70 -8.75
CA TYR A 178 -19.62 9.88 -9.02
C TYR A 178 -20.49 11.11 -9.34
N LEU A 179 -21.55 10.95 -10.13
CA LEU A 179 -22.49 12.03 -10.43
C LEU A 179 -23.27 12.50 -9.19
N ASP A 180 -23.56 11.63 -8.22
CA ASP A 180 -24.16 12.00 -6.93
C ASP A 180 -23.25 12.90 -6.07
N ARG A 181 -21.95 12.95 -6.38
CA ARG A 181 -20.96 13.79 -5.67
C ARG A 181 -20.73 15.15 -6.34
N VAL A 182 -21.43 15.44 -7.44
CA VAL A 182 -21.33 16.71 -8.18
C VAL A 182 -22.62 17.50 -7.95
N SER A 183 -22.50 18.83 -7.79
CA SER A 183 -23.67 19.70 -7.66
C SER A 183 -24.62 19.59 -8.85
N ASP A 184 -25.92 19.51 -8.58
CA ASP A 184 -27.00 19.49 -9.58
C ASP A 184 -27.09 20.80 -10.41
N GLU A 185 -26.47 21.88 -9.95
CA GLU A 185 -26.37 23.14 -10.69
C GLU A 185 -25.49 23.02 -11.94
N ASN A 186 -24.69 21.95 -12.05
CA ASN A 186 -23.85 21.72 -13.22
C ASN A 186 -24.70 21.23 -14.40
N PRO A 187 -24.71 21.95 -15.55
CA PRO A 187 -25.61 21.66 -16.67
C PRO A 187 -25.36 20.30 -17.33
N VAL A 188 -24.21 19.67 -17.09
CA VAL A 188 -23.81 18.41 -17.72
C VAL A 188 -24.26 17.18 -16.91
N VAL A 189 -24.54 17.34 -15.60
CA VAL A 189 -24.84 16.21 -14.69
C VAL A 189 -26.13 15.50 -15.06
N GLN A 190 -27.22 16.24 -15.27
CA GLN A 190 -28.54 15.64 -15.55
C GLN A 190 -28.60 14.92 -16.92
N PRO A 191 -28.06 15.48 -18.01
CA PRO A 191 -27.92 14.74 -19.27
C PRO A 191 -27.11 13.45 -19.12
N LEU A 192 -25.98 13.50 -18.42
CA LEU A 192 -25.13 12.32 -18.19
C LEU A 192 -25.83 11.24 -17.37
N ARG A 193 -26.50 11.64 -16.27
CA ARG A 193 -27.27 10.73 -15.42
C ARG A 193 -28.35 10.02 -16.22
N THR A 194 -29.03 10.73 -17.10
CA THR A 194 -30.08 10.17 -17.98
C THR A 194 -29.49 9.16 -18.95
N LEU A 195 -28.37 9.49 -19.61
CA LEU A 195 -27.70 8.58 -20.55
C LEU A 195 -27.21 7.28 -19.86
N ILE A 196 -26.55 7.40 -18.71
CA ILE A 196 -26.01 6.25 -17.97
C ILE A 196 -27.13 5.39 -17.38
N SER A 197 -28.18 6.01 -16.83
CA SER A 197 -29.30 5.25 -16.24
C SER A 197 -30.07 4.42 -17.26
N GLN A 198 -30.18 4.90 -18.50
CA GLN A 198 -30.85 4.20 -19.60
C GLN A 198 -29.99 3.09 -20.24
N ALA A 199 -28.67 3.14 -20.07
CA ALA A 199 -27.78 2.11 -20.58
C ALA A 199 -28.10 0.74 -19.96
N LYS A 200 -28.22 -0.29 -20.81
CA LYS A 200 -28.36 -1.68 -20.33
C LYS A 200 -26.96 -2.22 -20.02
N PRO A 201 -26.65 -2.56 -18.76
CA PRO A 201 -25.35 -3.12 -18.43
C PRO A 201 -25.19 -4.50 -19.07
N VAL A 202 -24.00 -4.77 -19.59
CA VAL A 202 -23.60 -6.10 -20.02
C VAL A 202 -23.29 -6.96 -18.80
N ALA A 203 -23.49 -8.27 -18.90
CA ALA A 203 -23.08 -9.18 -17.84
C ALA A 203 -21.56 -9.08 -17.66
N SER A 204 -21.11 -8.68 -16.47
CA SER A 204 -19.68 -8.53 -16.17
C SER A 204 -18.93 -9.81 -16.56
N PRO A 205 -17.78 -9.70 -17.27
CA PRO A 205 -16.89 -10.82 -17.46
C PRO A 205 -16.53 -11.47 -16.12
N PRO A 206 -16.24 -12.78 -16.07
CA PRO A 206 -15.79 -13.40 -14.82
C PRO A 206 -14.59 -12.62 -14.27
N PRO A 207 -14.53 -12.36 -12.95
CA PRO A 207 -13.49 -11.53 -12.37
C PRO A 207 -12.12 -12.02 -12.80
N SER A 208 -11.24 -11.09 -13.21
CA SER A 208 -9.87 -11.39 -13.59
C SER A 208 -9.18 -12.23 -12.49
N LEU A 209 -8.18 -13.04 -12.86
CA LEU A 209 -7.45 -13.89 -11.90
C LEU A 209 -6.98 -13.08 -10.67
N GLN A 210 -6.56 -11.83 -10.87
CA GLN A 210 -6.20 -10.90 -9.82
C GLN A 210 -7.40 -10.53 -8.92
N LYS A 211 -8.55 -10.16 -9.48
CA LYS A 211 -9.77 -9.84 -8.72
C LYS A 211 -10.29 -11.07 -7.96
N ARG A 212 -10.17 -12.28 -8.51
CA ARG A 212 -10.48 -13.56 -7.82
C ARG A 212 -9.54 -13.86 -6.66
N ILE A 213 -8.24 -13.71 -6.86
CA ILE A 213 -7.25 -13.90 -5.81
C ILE A 213 -7.47 -12.86 -4.71
N ARG A 214 -7.64 -11.58 -5.06
CA ARG A 214 -7.88 -10.50 -4.10
C ARG A 214 -9.16 -10.70 -3.28
N THR A 215 -10.26 -11.10 -3.91
CA THR A 215 -11.53 -11.39 -3.21
C THR A 215 -11.45 -12.64 -2.35
N ARG A 216 -10.84 -13.73 -2.85
CA ARG A 216 -10.66 -14.97 -2.07
C ARG A 216 -9.71 -14.77 -0.88
N VAL A 217 -8.60 -14.06 -1.10
CA VAL A 217 -7.69 -13.66 -0.02
C VAL A 217 -8.44 -12.77 0.96
N GLY A 218 -9.20 -11.77 0.50
CA GLY A 218 -10.00 -10.89 1.35
C GLY A 218 -11.02 -11.62 2.23
N HIS A 219 -11.77 -12.59 1.68
CA HIS A 219 -12.76 -13.38 2.41
C HIS A 219 -12.15 -14.40 3.38
N THR A 220 -11.07 -15.06 2.97
CA THR A 220 -10.36 -15.99 3.86
C THR A 220 -9.73 -15.22 5.02
N TYR A 221 -9.23 -14.03 4.71
CA TYR A 221 -8.57 -13.15 5.65
C TYR A 221 -9.56 -12.51 6.64
N SER A 222 -10.75 -12.07 6.22
CA SER A 222 -11.79 -11.56 7.12
C SER A 222 -12.19 -12.60 8.17
N TRP A 223 -12.35 -13.85 7.74
CA TRP A 223 -12.72 -14.96 8.61
C TRP A 223 -11.63 -15.31 9.65
N ILE A 224 -10.36 -15.12 9.32
CA ILE A 224 -9.23 -15.33 10.25
C ILE A 224 -9.08 -14.13 11.19
N ALA A 225 -9.17 -12.91 10.67
CA ALA A 225 -8.93 -11.67 11.40
C ALA A 225 -10.01 -11.36 12.46
N GLU A 226 -11.25 -11.82 12.25
CA GLU A 226 -12.34 -11.68 13.23
C GLU A 226 -12.15 -12.55 14.48
N ARG A 227 -11.21 -13.51 14.48
CA ARG A 227 -11.04 -14.42 15.61
C ARG A 227 -10.12 -13.85 16.69
N PRO A 228 -10.49 -13.94 17.99
CA PRO A 228 -9.71 -13.38 19.10
C PRO A 228 -8.38 -14.09 19.39
N TRP A 229 -8.14 -15.27 18.78
CA TRP A 229 -6.83 -15.92 18.83
C TRP A 229 -5.84 -15.27 17.87
N PHE A 230 -6.31 -14.60 16.82
CA PHE A 230 -5.46 -13.99 15.82
C PHE A 230 -4.69 -12.78 16.37
N ALA A 231 -5.37 -11.91 17.14
CA ALA A 231 -4.70 -10.82 17.85
C ALA A 231 -3.63 -11.33 18.84
N ARG A 232 -3.91 -12.44 19.54
CA ARG A 232 -2.93 -13.11 20.40
C ARG A 232 -1.76 -13.69 19.59
N GLY A 233 -2.04 -14.29 18.44
CA GLY A 233 -1.03 -14.79 17.50
C GLY A 233 -0.15 -13.66 16.94
N LEU A 234 -0.74 -12.51 16.64
CA LEU A 234 -0.02 -11.32 16.18
C LEU A 234 0.92 -10.78 17.28
N ILE A 235 0.45 -10.67 18.52
CA ILE A 235 1.27 -10.26 19.67
C ILE A 235 2.40 -11.28 19.89
N LEU A 236 2.09 -12.58 19.86
CA LEU A 236 3.10 -13.64 20.01
C LEU A 236 4.13 -13.58 18.87
N PHE A 237 3.68 -13.35 17.64
CA PHE A 237 4.56 -13.21 16.47
C PHE A 237 5.49 -12.01 16.63
N PHE A 238 4.97 -10.82 16.96
CA PHE A 238 5.80 -9.64 17.18
C PHE A 238 6.72 -9.78 18.40
N GLY A 239 6.27 -10.43 19.47
CA GLY A 239 7.08 -10.76 20.62
C GLY A 239 8.22 -11.71 20.26
N ALA A 240 7.93 -12.78 19.52
CA ALA A 240 8.94 -13.71 19.01
C ALA A 240 9.92 -13.02 18.05
N GLN A 241 9.43 -12.16 17.15
CA GLN A 241 10.27 -11.38 16.25
C GLN A 241 11.19 -10.44 17.02
N LEU A 242 10.70 -9.79 18.08
CA LEU A 242 11.50 -8.94 18.96
C LEU A 242 12.59 -9.75 19.66
N LEU A 243 12.26 -10.93 20.18
CA LEU A 243 13.23 -11.83 20.82
C LEU A 243 14.30 -12.33 19.84
N VAL A 244 13.91 -12.72 18.62
CA VAL A 244 14.86 -13.13 17.56
C VAL A 244 15.79 -11.97 17.20
N LYS A 245 15.26 -10.75 17.02
CA LYS A 245 16.08 -9.56 16.76
C LYS A 245 17.02 -9.24 17.92
N LEU A 246 16.55 -9.36 19.16
CA LEU A 246 17.38 -9.16 20.35
C LEU A 246 18.50 -10.21 20.41
N TYR A 247 18.17 -11.48 20.17
CA TYR A 247 19.13 -12.58 20.12
C TYR A 247 20.19 -12.37 19.04
N GLN A 248 19.78 -11.98 17.83
CA GLN A 248 20.71 -11.61 16.74
C GLN A 248 21.60 -10.43 17.14
N GLY A 249 21.04 -9.38 17.75
CA GLY A 249 21.80 -8.25 18.27
C GLY A 249 22.83 -8.66 19.32
N VAL A 250 22.45 -9.53 20.26
CA VAL A 250 23.35 -10.10 21.27
C VAL A 250 24.46 -10.94 20.62
N ILE A 251 24.14 -11.80 19.65
CA ILE A 251 25.15 -12.55 18.90
C ILE A 251 26.15 -11.61 18.24
N VAL A 252 25.68 -10.58 17.55
CA VAL A 252 26.56 -9.60 16.88
C VAL A 252 27.46 -8.92 17.91
N VAL A 253 26.90 -8.45 19.03
CA VAL A 253 27.69 -7.82 20.11
C VAL A 253 28.68 -8.80 20.74
N LEU A 254 28.31 -10.07 20.93
CA LEU A 254 29.21 -11.08 21.49
C LEU A 254 30.33 -11.42 20.49
N PHE A 255 30.01 -11.74 19.24
CA PHE A 255 31.00 -12.12 18.23
C PHE A 255 31.93 -10.98 17.83
N PHE A 256 31.41 -9.77 17.63
CA PHE A 256 32.23 -8.60 17.32
C PHE A 256 32.91 -8.04 18.57
N GLY A 257 32.20 -7.94 19.70
CA GLY A 257 32.70 -7.28 20.92
C GLY A 257 33.68 -8.11 21.76
N LEU A 258 33.61 -9.46 21.75
CA LEU A 258 34.55 -10.30 22.50
C LEU A 258 35.81 -10.67 21.69
N GLY A 259 35.79 -10.56 20.37
CA GLY A 259 36.80 -11.19 19.53
C GLY A 259 36.90 -12.71 19.77
N ARG A 260 37.74 -13.41 19.00
CA ARG A 260 37.88 -14.88 19.10
C ARG A 260 38.45 -15.38 20.44
N THR A 261 38.90 -14.48 21.31
CA THR A 261 39.70 -14.77 22.52
C THR A 261 39.15 -14.17 23.82
N GLY A 262 38.06 -13.37 23.79
CA GLY A 262 37.62 -12.57 24.93
C GLY A 262 36.79 -13.26 26.01
N LEU A 263 36.55 -14.58 25.93
CA LEU A 263 35.78 -15.30 26.95
C LEU A 263 36.47 -15.36 28.34
N ALA A 264 37.75 -14.97 28.43
CA ALA A 264 38.55 -15.05 29.65
C ALA A 264 38.84 -13.69 30.32
N ASP A 265 38.50 -12.55 29.70
CA ASP A 265 38.94 -11.24 30.18
C ASP A 265 37.75 -10.31 30.48
N TYR A 266 37.72 -9.70 31.67
CA TYR A 266 36.65 -8.82 32.18
C TYR A 266 36.52 -7.48 31.42
N ARG A 267 37.21 -7.31 30.29
CA ARG A 267 37.28 -6.09 29.47
C ARG A 267 36.17 -6.00 28.42
N PHE A 268 35.00 -6.57 28.74
CA PHE A 268 33.80 -6.56 27.89
C PHE A 268 33.41 -5.13 27.47
N THR A 269 33.45 -4.19 28.41
CA THR A 269 33.01 -2.81 28.16
C THR A 269 33.90 -2.05 27.18
N SER A 270 35.22 -2.25 27.22
CA SER A 270 36.15 -1.60 26.28
C SER A 270 36.11 -2.26 24.90
N GLY A 271 36.05 -3.59 24.83
CA GLY A 271 35.98 -4.31 23.55
C GLY A 271 34.73 -3.99 22.75
N VAL A 272 33.57 -3.87 23.41
CA VAL A 272 32.33 -3.45 22.75
C VAL A 272 32.43 -2.00 22.25
N LEU A 273 32.97 -1.09 23.05
CA LEU A 273 33.06 0.33 22.67
C LEU A 273 34.00 0.56 21.48
N ASP A 274 35.14 -0.13 21.44
CA ASP A 274 36.09 -0.07 20.34
C ASP A 274 35.50 -0.65 19.05
N ASN A 275 34.76 -1.76 19.12
CA ASN A 275 34.11 -2.36 17.95
C ASN A 275 32.90 -1.55 17.45
N LEU A 276 32.13 -0.92 18.34
CA LEU A 276 31.06 0.01 17.95
C LEU A 276 31.61 1.23 17.23
N SER A 277 32.80 1.72 17.61
CA SER A 277 33.47 2.84 16.94
C SER A 277 33.95 2.50 15.52
N GLN A 278 34.18 1.22 15.23
CA GLN A 278 34.62 0.72 13.93
C GLN A 278 33.46 0.28 13.01
N LEU A 279 32.21 0.39 13.46
CA LEU A 279 31.06 0.03 12.64
C LEU A 279 30.97 0.93 11.41
N PRO A 280 30.81 0.37 10.19
CA PRO A 280 30.50 1.15 9.00
C PRO A 280 29.22 1.97 9.21
N VAL A 281 29.09 3.09 8.48
CA VAL A 281 27.89 3.95 8.53
C VAL A 281 26.59 3.16 8.31
N ALA A 282 26.63 2.12 7.45
CA ALA A 282 25.50 1.22 7.22
C ALA A 282 25.10 0.42 8.48
N GLY A 283 26.06 -0.01 9.30
CA GLY A 283 25.78 -0.71 10.55
C GLY A 283 25.08 0.20 11.58
N TRP A 284 25.50 1.46 11.68
CA TRP A 284 24.82 2.46 12.52
C TRP A 284 23.38 2.72 12.05
N GLY A 285 23.16 2.82 10.74
CA GLY A 285 21.83 2.98 10.16
C GLY A 285 20.90 1.80 10.47
N GLU A 286 21.40 0.57 10.38
CA GLU A 286 20.63 -0.62 10.71
C GLU A 286 20.29 -0.72 12.20
N LEU A 287 21.25 -0.45 13.08
CA LEU A 287 21.02 -0.44 14.53
C LEU A 287 19.95 0.59 14.90
N PHE A 288 20.06 1.81 14.36
CA PHE A 288 19.05 2.84 14.59
C PHE A 288 17.66 2.41 14.08
N ALA A 289 17.59 1.92 12.84
CA ALA A 289 16.32 1.48 12.23
C ALA A 289 15.66 0.33 13.01
N SER A 290 16.45 -0.66 13.43
CA SER A 290 15.96 -1.83 14.17
C SER A 290 15.52 -1.46 15.59
N LEU A 291 16.25 -0.57 16.28
CA LEU A 291 15.85 -0.03 17.58
C LEU A 291 14.56 0.79 17.49
N LEU A 292 14.42 1.63 16.47
CA LEU A 292 13.20 2.40 16.23
C LEU A 292 12.01 1.48 15.99
N ALA A 293 12.15 0.47 15.13
CA ALA A 293 11.10 -0.52 14.89
C ALA A 293 10.76 -1.29 16.19
N ALA A 294 11.77 -1.71 16.96
CA ALA A 294 11.57 -2.43 18.23
C ALA A 294 10.81 -1.59 19.26
N ALA A 295 11.17 -0.30 19.41
CA ALA A 295 10.47 0.62 20.29
C ALA A 295 9.00 0.79 19.88
N LEU A 296 8.72 0.94 18.59
CA LEU A 296 7.35 1.04 18.08
C LEU A 296 6.55 -0.25 18.30
N THR A 297 7.16 -1.42 18.14
CA THR A 297 6.55 -2.71 18.46
C THR A 297 6.20 -2.81 19.95
N LEU A 298 7.10 -2.38 20.82
CA LEU A 298 6.88 -2.39 22.27
C LEU A 298 5.71 -1.47 22.66
N VAL A 299 5.66 -0.26 22.08
CA VAL A 299 4.53 0.66 22.27
C VAL A 299 3.23 0.01 21.79
N GLY A 300 3.23 -0.65 20.62
CA GLY A 300 2.05 -1.38 20.14
C GLY A 300 1.60 -2.50 21.07
N MET A 301 2.56 -3.24 21.64
CA MET A 301 2.29 -4.33 22.58
C MET A 301 1.72 -3.85 23.92
N VAL A 302 2.08 -2.65 24.39
CA VAL A 302 1.47 -2.04 25.59
C VAL A 302 0.11 -1.43 25.25
N ARG A 303 0.00 -0.69 24.14
CA ARG A 303 -1.22 0.05 23.77
C ARG A 303 -2.38 -0.84 23.34
N ILE A 304 -2.11 -2.09 22.91
CA ILE A 304 -3.19 -3.04 22.57
C ILE A 304 -4.05 -3.41 23.77
N PHE A 305 -3.54 -3.27 25.00
CA PHE A 305 -4.30 -3.48 26.23
C PHE A 305 -5.25 -2.31 26.56
N GLU A 306 -4.94 -1.08 26.09
CA GLU A 306 -5.81 0.09 26.25
C GLU A 306 -6.86 0.15 25.14
N SER A 307 -6.43 0.02 23.88
CA SER A 307 -7.29 0.04 22.70
C SER A 307 -6.67 -0.84 21.62
N ARG A 308 -7.46 -1.81 21.14
CA ARG A 308 -7.08 -2.68 20.02
C ARG A 308 -6.65 -1.88 18.81
N LEU A 309 -7.42 -0.85 18.48
CA LEU A 309 -7.19 0.02 17.33
C LEU A 309 -5.88 0.81 17.49
N ALA A 310 -5.62 1.38 18.66
CA ALA A 310 -4.35 2.07 18.94
C ALA A 310 -3.14 1.12 18.83
N GLY A 311 -3.24 -0.09 19.38
CA GLY A 311 -2.21 -1.12 19.26
C GLY A 311 -1.90 -1.48 17.79
N CYS A 312 -2.94 -1.72 16.99
CA CYS A 312 -2.81 -2.01 15.57
C CYS A 312 -2.10 -0.89 14.80
N TYR A 313 -2.41 0.39 15.09
CA TYR A 313 -1.73 1.53 14.47
C TYR A 313 -0.22 1.59 14.80
N TRP A 314 0.18 1.28 16.04
CA TRP A 314 1.59 1.25 16.41
C TRP A 314 2.33 0.06 15.80
N PHE A 315 1.70 -1.12 15.72
CA PHE A 315 2.25 -2.26 14.97
C PHE A 315 2.40 -1.94 13.48
N GLN A 316 1.42 -1.25 12.88
CA GLN A 316 1.49 -0.81 11.49
C GLN A 316 2.68 0.13 11.27
N ARG A 317 2.87 1.11 12.16
CA ARG A 317 4.03 2.03 12.12
C ARG A 317 5.35 1.27 12.26
N SER A 318 5.45 0.32 13.18
CA SER A 318 6.64 -0.52 13.35
C SER A 318 6.99 -1.28 12.06
N ILE A 319 6.00 -1.94 11.45
CA ILE A 319 6.20 -2.66 10.19
C ILE A 319 6.61 -1.73 9.07
N LEU A 320 5.98 -0.55 8.95
CA LEU A 320 6.37 0.45 7.95
C LEU A 320 7.82 0.88 8.15
N VAL A 321 8.26 1.15 9.38
CA VAL A 321 9.66 1.46 9.67
C VAL A 321 10.56 0.27 9.32
N SER A 322 10.15 -0.96 9.63
CA SER A 322 10.92 -2.15 9.27
C SER A 322 11.06 -2.30 7.76
N ILE A 323 9.99 -2.13 6.98
CA ILE A 323 10.00 -2.21 5.51
C ILE A 323 10.83 -1.09 4.91
N PHE A 324 10.74 0.14 5.43
CA PHE A 324 11.38 1.29 4.80
C PHE A 324 12.83 1.52 5.23
N LEU A 325 13.19 1.17 6.46
CA LEU A 325 14.53 1.43 6.99
C LEU A 325 15.30 0.12 7.21
N THR A 326 14.79 -0.78 8.07
CA THR A 326 15.53 -2.02 8.42
C THR A 326 15.78 -2.91 7.21
N GLN A 327 14.78 -3.01 6.33
CA GLN A 327 14.82 -3.86 5.15
C GLN A 327 15.90 -3.45 4.14
N VAL A 328 16.21 -2.14 4.05
CA VAL A 328 17.27 -1.61 3.17
C VAL A 328 18.62 -2.21 3.55
N PHE A 329 18.92 -2.23 4.85
CA PHE A 329 20.17 -2.79 5.38
C PHE A 329 20.17 -4.32 5.35
N MET A 330 19.00 -4.96 5.54
CA MET A 330 18.87 -6.41 5.37
C MET A 330 19.18 -6.83 3.93
N PHE A 331 18.63 -6.12 2.93
CA PHE A 331 18.92 -6.38 1.52
C PHE A 331 20.40 -6.14 1.15
N TYR A 332 21.07 -5.24 1.87
CA TYR A 332 22.50 -5.01 1.71
C TYR A 332 23.35 -6.21 2.18
N ARG A 333 22.98 -6.87 3.29
CA ARG A 333 23.76 -8.00 3.85
C ARG A 333 23.34 -9.37 3.33
N GLU A 334 22.05 -9.64 3.30
CA GLU A 334 21.48 -10.97 3.05
C GLU A 334 20.24 -10.88 2.15
N GLN A 335 20.38 -11.24 0.88
CA GLN A 335 19.35 -10.99 -0.13
C GLN A 335 18.12 -11.89 0.07
N VAL A 336 18.33 -13.19 0.27
CA VAL A 336 17.26 -14.19 0.37
C VAL A 336 16.43 -14.00 1.64
N SER A 337 17.11 -13.83 2.79
CA SER A 337 16.43 -13.60 4.07
C SER A 337 15.67 -12.26 4.06
N ALA A 338 16.20 -11.25 3.38
CA ALA A 338 15.50 -10.00 3.16
C ALA A 338 14.22 -10.20 2.32
N VAL A 339 14.24 -10.91 1.20
CA VAL A 339 13.00 -11.17 0.42
C VAL A 339 11.92 -11.84 1.27
N ILE A 340 12.29 -12.88 2.03
CA ILE A 340 11.35 -13.58 2.93
C ILE A 340 10.83 -12.63 4.01
N GLY A 341 11.71 -11.84 4.63
CA GLY A 341 11.33 -10.84 5.63
C GLY A 341 10.39 -9.77 5.08
N LEU A 342 10.63 -9.29 3.86
CA LEU A 342 9.76 -8.32 3.18
C LEU A 342 8.38 -8.93 2.92
N PHE A 343 8.32 -10.16 2.40
CA PHE A 343 7.06 -10.86 2.14
C PHE A 343 6.22 -11.03 3.41
N LEU A 344 6.84 -11.44 4.53
CA LEU A 344 6.19 -11.54 5.83
C LEU A 344 5.71 -10.17 6.33
N ASN A 345 6.56 -9.15 6.28
CA ASN A 345 6.21 -7.79 6.69
C ASN A 345 5.03 -7.23 5.88
N VAL A 346 5.02 -7.41 4.56
CA VAL A 346 3.92 -6.96 3.68
C VAL A 346 2.64 -7.72 3.97
N SER A 347 2.72 -9.04 4.18
CA SER A 347 1.56 -9.86 4.52
C SER A 347 0.93 -9.37 5.84
N ILE A 348 1.74 -9.12 6.87
CA ILE A 348 1.26 -8.60 8.14
C ILE A 348 0.78 -7.14 8.02
N LEU A 349 1.36 -6.34 7.13
CA LEU A 349 0.87 -4.99 6.87
C LEU A 349 -0.54 -5.01 6.26
N ILE A 350 -0.79 -5.90 5.29
CA ILE A 350 -2.13 -6.10 4.70
C ILE A 350 -3.10 -6.51 5.80
N VAL A 351 -2.67 -7.45 6.64
CA VAL A 351 -3.45 -7.94 7.78
C VAL A 351 -3.87 -6.80 8.71
N LEU A 352 -2.90 -6.03 9.20
CA LEU A 352 -3.12 -4.91 10.10
C LEU A 352 -4.01 -3.83 9.49
N ASN A 353 -3.82 -3.50 8.20
CA ASN A 353 -4.66 -2.52 7.53
C ASN A 353 -6.13 -2.92 7.57
N TYR A 354 -6.44 -4.18 7.29
CA TYR A 354 -7.82 -4.64 7.35
C TYR A 354 -8.37 -4.64 8.78
N MET A 355 -7.58 -5.07 9.78
CA MET A 355 -8.02 -5.04 11.19
C MET A 355 -8.37 -3.61 11.63
N ILE A 356 -7.54 -2.63 11.25
CA ILE A 356 -7.80 -1.22 11.50
C ILE A 356 -9.12 -0.80 10.86
N HIS A 357 -9.36 -1.14 9.59
CA HIS A 357 -10.62 -0.80 8.91
C HIS A 357 -11.84 -1.49 9.52
N ALA A 358 -11.70 -2.73 10.00
CA ALA A 358 -12.77 -3.47 10.65
C ALA A 358 -13.15 -2.82 12.00
N GLU A 359 -12.15 -2.52 12.84
CA GLU A 359 -12.39 -1.87 14.13
C GLU A 359 -12.91 -0.42 13.98
N GLU A 360 -12.44 0.33 12.97
CA GLU A 360 -13.01 1.65 12.67
C GLU A 360 -14.49 1.60 12.28
N LYS A 361 -14.91 0.56 11.57
CA LYS A 361 -16.33 0.38 11.24
C LYS A 361 -17.15 0.09 12.49
N LEU A 362 -16.64 -0.78 13.38
CA LEU A 362 -17.32 -1.11 14.63
C LEU A 362 -17.44 0.11 15.55
N GLU A 363 -16.38 0.91 15.71
CA GLU A 363 -16.44 2.16 16.48
C GLU A 363 -17.41 3.19 15.87
N LYS A 364 -17.52 3.26 14.54
CA LYS A 364 -18.48 4.15 13.86
C LYS A 364 -19.92 3.73 14.08
N VAL A 365 -20.20 2.42 14.11
CA VAL A 365 -21.54 1.88 14.41
C VAL A 365 -21.88 2.15 15.87
N ALA A 366 -21.00 1.82 16.81
CA ALA A 366 -21.23 2.06 18.24
C ALA A 366 -21.50 3.54 18.55
N ARG A 367 -20.72 4.47 17.99
CA ARG A 367 -20.95 5.91 18.14
C ARG A 367 -22.26 6.39 17.51
N ARG A 368 -22.71 5.74 16.43
CA ARG A 368 -23.99 6.07 15.79
C ARG A 368 -25.17 5.61 16.65
N ASP A 369 -25.06 4.44 17.26
CA ASP A 369 -26.10 3.88 18.13
C ASP A 369 -26.25 4.70 19.42
N GLU A 370 -25.14 5.15 20.03
CA GLU A 370 -25.15 6.08 21.18
C GLU A 370 -25.77 7.45 20.83
N ALA A 371 -25.60 7.93 19.59
CA ALA A 371 -26.21 9.18 19.16
C ALA A 371 -27.72 9.08 18.87
N CYS A 372 -28.24 7.87 18.66
CA CYS A 372 -29.66 7.61 18.39
C CYS A 372 -30.49 7.33 19.66
N ASP A 373 -29.85 7.04 20.79
CA ASP A 373 -30.53 6.74 22.07
C ASP A 373 -30.21 7.83 23.11
N PRO A 374 -30.94 8.97 23.11
CA PRO A 374 -30.75 9.99 24.14
C PRO A 374 -31.24 9.39 25.47
N ALA A 375 -30.31 9.24 26.41
CA ALA A 375 -30.54 8.69 27.75
C ALA A 375 -31.88 9.17 28.37
N PRO A 376 -32.64 8.31 29.07
CA PRO A 376 -33.92 8.70 29.62
C PRO A 376 -33.72 9.78 30.68
N LEU A 377 -34.36 10.93 30.47
CA LEU A 377 -34.44 12.03 31.42
C LEU A 377 -34.86 11.48 32.79
N SER A 378 -34.00 11.65 33.79
CA SER A 378 -34.30 11.36 35.19
C SER A 378 -35.56 12.14 35.61
N ASN A 379 -36.64 11.42 35.90
CA ASN A 379 -37.90 11.98 36.39
C ASN A 379 -37.69 12.81 37.66
N PRO A 380 -38.27 14.02 37.77
CA PRO A 380 -38.31 14.74 39.03
C PRO A 380 -39.35 14.08 39.94
N THR A 381 -38.95 13.86 41.19
CA THR A 381 -39.80 13.42 42.30
C THR A 381 -41.00 14.36 42.49
N VAL A 382 -42.19 13.91 42.08
CA VAL A 382 -43.46 14.55 42.45
C VAL A 382 -43.92 13.99 43.78
N GLY A 383 -43.98 14.86 44.79
CA GLY A 383 -44.47 14.54 46.13
C GLY A 383 -45.96 14.18 46.12
N SER A 384 -46.30 13.06 46.77
CA SER A 384 -47.66 12.68 47.07
C SER A 384 -48.13 13.39 48.34
N GLY A 385 -49.06 14.34 48.17
CA GLY A 385 -49.88 14.87 49.26
C GLY A 385 -50.77 13.76 49.83
N GLY A 386 -50.89 13.75 51.16
CA GLY A 386 -51.79 12.85 51.90
C GLY A 386 -53.12 13.51 52.22
N THR A 387 -54.20 12.72 52.06
CA THR A 387 -55.59 12.80 52.56
C THR A 387 -56.36 11.84 51.62
N ASP A 388 -57.15 10.84 52.00
CA ASP A 388 -57.96 10.57 53.19
C ASP A 388 -58.19 9.06 53.30
N GLY A 389 -58.48 8.58 54.51
CA GLY A 389 -58.92 7.21 54.76
C GLY A 389 -59.49 7.05 56.16
N GLN A 390 -60.78 7.33 56.30
CA GLN A 390 -61.61 7.00 57.46
C GLN A 390 -61.48 5.53 57.86
N THR A 391 -61.39 5.26 59.17
CA THR A 391 -62.11 4.17 59.88
C THR A 391 -61.86 4.32 61.38
N GLY A 392 -62.93 4.39 62.18
CA GLY A 392 -62.90 4.33 63.65
C GLY A 392 -63.58 5.49 64.33
#